data_AF-A0A534TZL7-F1
#
_entry.id   AF-A0A534TZL7-F1
#
_cell.length_a   1.000
_cell.length_b   1.000
_cell.length_c   1.000
_cell.angle_alpha   90.00
_cell.angle_beta   90.00
_cell.angle_gamma   90.00
#
_symmetry.space_group_name_H-M   'P 1'
#
loop_
_entity.id
_entity.type
_entity.pdbx_description
1 polymer ?
#
loop_
_entity_poly.entity_id
_entity_poly.type
_entity_poly.pdbx_seq_one_letter_code
_entity_poly.pdbx_strand_id
1 'polypeptide(L)'
;MNEREREHPTAPTSVVPSWIEVRRGTAPLLLFAPHGARRTLPRRPGRDNVNDLHTADVTRELGTACDATWIVNESRDRNELDLNRTQQVRERAPWLLEFLAATLEEMVAAHGGATLLAVHGWNVVQCVCDLGVGLVEEHGVCRPAARGHATVSQAFLRDRLRLLQRRAHARGVLVTIGARYPAAHASNVMQLLTARHADDPEPLLRRLAMLAERVEAVQLELGIPLRWRGPQRAAFVETLVDVLTESPTAAVVPLTGDDTHAATLDRRAETTLTFPVLGCGGKPTTRVGMQVASGPVAVFGSIDAGPAGATAGRLLITDAAERLALFTGELVERGPSLHVPALCIEADDDDALDLRFAGPMLAFPVLTPFTDLERGLAAGTLIDADVHLRLTPTAPGTHLAPGAVRFGTVRGIVRLGDASHRLDASGAASEGLPAPAPRPNVRLVLPGTPRGDLDLRSHTVTEVAGDPARPFATAFRFEIDGTAWSGPQSTPLRGVADVHLRDATIRIRIDGEGQGAADLDATLDRPIPVRRPGPAGTVIETVFALCRIPNAPTGWLELTVDRGADDD
;
A
#
# COMPACT_ATOMS: atom_id res chain seq x y z
N MET A 1 10.73 45.49 55.67
CA MET A 1 11.71 45.16 54.62
C MET A 1 12.10 43.70 54.79
N ASN A 2 11.71 42.87 53.82
CA ASN A 2 12.24 41.55 53.44
C ASN A 2 11.10 40.67 52.90
N GLU A 3 10.80 40.92 51.62
CA GLU A 3 10.12 39.98 50.73
C GLU A 3 10.98 38.73 50.61
N ARG A 4 10.41 37.57 50.97
CA ARG A 4 10.96 36.28 50.57
C ARG A 4 10.43 35.99 49.18
N GLU A 5 11.31 36.10 48.20
CA GLU A 5 11.13 35.53 46.86
C GLU A 5 10.72 34.07 47.00
N ARG A 6 9.50 33.78 46.57
CA ARG A 6 9.05 32.41 46.32
C ARG A 6 9.67 32.01 45.00
N GLU A 7 10.79 31.29 45.05
CA GLU A 7 11.27 30.51 43.92
C GLU A 7 10.16 29.52 43.54
N HIS A 8 9.50 29.80 42.42
CA HIS A 8 8.70 28.79 41.74
C HIS A 8 9.65 27.69 41.25
N PRO A 9 9.41 26.41 41.59
CA PRO A 9 10.18 25.33 41.00
C PRO A 9 9.85 25.31 39.51
N THR A 10 10.80 25.75 38.69
CA THR A 10 10.81 25.48 37.24
C THR A 10 10.77 23.97 37.08
N ALA A 11 9.68 23.45 36.50
CA ALA A 11 9.54 22.04 36.18
C ALA A 11 10.76 21.58 35.35
N PRO A 12 11.27 20.36 35.56
CA PRO A 12 12.38 19.85 34.78
C PRO A 12 11.96 19.87 33.30
N THR A 13 12.65 20.68 32.49
CA THR A 13 12.59 20.57 31.05
C THR A 13 13.12 19.19 30.69
N SER A 14 12.25 18.33 30.16
CA SER A 14 12.65 16.99 29.77
C SER A 14 13.79 17.08 28.77
N VAL A 15 14.89 16.41 29.08
CA VAL A 15 16.06 16.39 28.19
C VAL A 15 15.69 15.48 27.03
N VAL A 16 15.33 16.08 25.88
CA VAL A 16 15.14 15.34 24.64
C VAL A 16 16.44 14.59 24.33
N PRO A 17 16.41 13.26 24.09
CA PRO A 17 17.62 12.49 23.85
C PRO A 17 18.39 12.99 22.62
N SER A 18 19.72 12.91 22.66
CA SER A 18 20.59 13.39 21.57
C SER A 18 20.43 12.67 20.23
N TRP A 19 19.77 11.50 20.21
CA TRP A 19 19.47 10.74 19.00
C TRP A 19 18.14 11.17 18.33
N ILE A 20 17.40 12.09 18.95
CA ILE A 20 16.24 12.75 18.38
C ILE A 20 16.66 14.14 17.89
N GLU A 21 16.23 14.49 16.69
CA GLU A 21 16.44 15.83 16.16
C GLU A 21 15.22 16.70 16.44
N VAL A 22 15.46 17.93 16.92
CA VAL A 22 14.42 18.93 17.18
C VAL A 22 14.84 20.27 16.64
N ARG A 23 13.91 20.98 16.00
CA ARG A 23 14.02 22.42 15.72
C ARG A 23 12.79 23.13 16.23
N ARG A 24 13.00 24.30 16.84
CA ARG A 24 11.93 25.23 17.23
C ARG A 24 11.61 26.17 16.08
N GLY A 25 10.33 26.44 15.89
CA GLY A 25 9.79 27.43 14.95
C GLY A 25 8.75 28.32 15.64
N THR A 26 8.28 29.34 14.94
CA THR A 26 7.34 30.34 15.50
C THR A 26 5.87 30.11 15.13
N ALA A 27 5.59 29.25 14.17
CA ALA A 27 4.21 28.92 13.79
C ALA A 27 3.51 28.05 14.84
N PRO A 28 2.17 28.12 14.97
CA PRO A 28 1.36 27.24 15.82
C PRO A 28 1.21 25.83 15.22
N LEU A 29 2.32 25.27 14.74
CA LEU A 29 2.41 23.99 14.04
C LEU A 29 3.56 23.17 14.64
N LEU A 30 3.24 21.95 15.05
CA LEU A 30 4.19 20.94 15.47
C LEU A 30 4.17 19.78 14.47
N LEU A 31 5.33 19.44 13.90
CA LEU A 31 5.48 18.26 13.04
C LEU A 31 6.23 17.15 13.76
N PHE A 32 5.81 15.91 13.56
CA PHE A 32 6.38 14.74 14.23
C PHE A 32 6.58 13.58 13.25
N ALA A 33 7.83 13.16 13.03
CA ALA A 33 8.15 11.92 12.30
C ALA A 33 8.67 10.84 13.27
N PRO A 34 7.80 9.95 13.79
CA PRO A 34 8.20 8.92 14.75
C PRO A 34 9.01 7.78 14.14
N HIS A 35 8.89 7.54 12.82
CA HIS A 35 9.36 6.32 12.15
C HIS A 35 10.30 6.60 10.98
N GLY A 36 10.97 7.76 10.96
CA GLY A 36 11.86 8.17 9.86
C GLY A 36 13.20 7.42 9.80
N ALA A 37 13.47 6.53 10.74
CA ALA A 37 14.71 5.77 10.85
C ALA A 37 14.84 4.67 9.78
N ARG A 38 15.93 3.93 9.85
CA ARG A 38 16.17 2.71 9.07
C ARG A 38 16.47 1.54 9.99
N ARG A 39 16.09 0.34 9.58
CA ARG A 39 16.43 -0.90 10.27
C ARG A 39 17.94 -1.14 10.15
N THR A 40 18.57 -1.34 11.30
CA THR A 40 20.00 -1.64 11.43
C THR A 40 20.26 -3.13 11.61
N LEU A 41 19.28 -3.88 12.11
CA LEU A 41 19.37 -5.32 12.38
C LEU A 41 18.83 -6.18 11.23
N PRO A 42 19.20 -7.46 11.14
CA PRO A 42 18.56 -8.39 10.21
C PRO A 42 17.04 -8.44 10.42
N ARG A 43 16.29 -8.52 9.32
CA ARG A 43 14.82 -8.61 9.35
C ARG A 43 14.40 -9.90 10.05
N ARG A 44 13.44 -9.81 10.96
CA ARG A 44 12.68 -10.96 11.48
C ARG A 44 11.42 -11.15 10.63
N PRO A 45 11.33 -12.22 9.82
CA PRO A 45 10.19 -12.44 8.92
C PRO A 45 8.86 -12.48 9.65
N GLY A 46 7.82 -11.90 9.04
CA GLY A 46 6.47 -11.86 9.61
C GLY A 46 6.30 -11.03 10.90
N ARG A 47 7.38 -10.51 11.49
CA ARG A 47 7.34 -9.76 12.77
C ARG A 47 7.71 -8.29 12.63
N ASP A 48 8.72 -7.98 11.82
CA ASP A 48 9.21 -6.61 11.70
C ASP A 48 8.36 -5.79 10.71
N ASN A 49 7.94 -4.61 11.16
CA ASN A 49 7.36 -3.57 10.34
C ASN A 49 8.46 -2.83 9.56
N VAL A 50 8.07 -2.19 8.46
CA VAL A 50 8.95 -1.32 7.67
C VAL A 50 8.96 0.08 8.28
N ASN A 51 10.13 0.71 8.37
CA ASN A 51 10.23 2.12 8.76
C ASN A 51 9.70 3.04 7.65
N ASP A 52 9.27 4.22 8.04
CA ASP A 52 8.59 5.16 7.16
C ASP A 52 9.63 6.00 6.40
N LEU A 53 10.33 5.37 5.46
CA LEU A 53 11.42 5.97 4.69
C LEU A 53 11.03 7.36 4.14
N HIS A 54 11.97 8.32 4.25
CA HIS A 54 11.86 9.71 3.81
C HIS A 54 10.84 10.61 4.53
N THR A 55 10.09 10.11 5.52
CA THR A 55 9.19 10.96 6.32
C THR A 55 9.93 12.00 7.15
N ALA A 56 11.14 11.69 7.62
CA ALA A 56 12.05 12.64 8.25
C ALA A 56 12.36 13.84 7.31
N ASP A 57 12.71 13.55 6.06
CA ASP A 57 12.99 14.59 5.05
C ASP A 57 11.77 15.45 4.76
N VAL A 58 10.59 14.84 4.59
CA VAL A 58 9.33 15.58 4.36
C VAL A 58 9.00 16.47 5.55
N THR A 59 9.23 15.98 6.76
CA THR A 59 8.99 16.74 8.00
C THR A 59 9.90 17.96 8.10
N ARG A 60 11.20 17.83 7.77
CA ARG A 60 12.14 18.95 7.75
C ARG A 60 11.77 19.99 6.67
N GLU A 61 11.34 19.52 5.51
CA GLU A 61 10.91 20.38 4.39
C GLU A 61 9.67 21.21 4.77
N LEU A 62 8.60 20.53 5.20
CA LEU A 62 7.39 21.20 5.71
C LEU A 62 7.70 22.12 6.88
N GLY A 63 8.54 21.66 7.81
CA GLY A 63 8.88 22.41 9.01
C GLY A 63 9.65 23.69 8.71
N THR A 64 10.53 23.64 7.71
CA THR A 64 11.24 24.82 7.23
C THR A 64 10.31 25.77 6.47
N ALA A 65 9.45 25.25 5.60
CA ALA A 65 8.55 26.06 4.78
C ALA A 65 7.48 26.78 5.61
N CYS A 66 7.01 26.17 6.70
CA CYS A 66 6.01 26.76 7.60
C CYS A 66 6.61 27.50 8.81
N ASP A 67 7.94 27.54 8.97
CA ASP A 67 8.61 27.89 10.23
C ASP A 67 7.98 27.20 11.46
N ALA A 68 7.72 25.90 11.32
CA ALA A 68 7.09 25.08 12.34
C ALA A 68 8.13 24.51 13.31
N THR A 69 7.70 24.22 14.54
CA THR A 69 8.49 23.33 15.40
C THR A 69 8.37 21.91 14.86
N TRP A 70 9.47 21.16 14.86
CA TRP A 70 9.44 19.76 14.45
C TRP A 70 10.37 18.88 15.27
N ILE A 71 10.00 17.60 15.33
CA ILE A 71 10.72 16.53 16.02
C ILE A 71 10.78 15.29 15.12
N VAL A 72 11.98 14.74 14.95
CA VAL A 72 12.26 13.63 14.03
C VAL A 72 13.04 12.53 14.75
N ASN A 73 12.55 11.29 14.62
CA ASN A 73 13.31 10.08 14.90
C ASN A 73 13.82 9.47 13.60
N GLU A 74 15.09 9.73 13.29
CA GLU A 74 15.82 9.09 12.18
C GLU A 74 16.81 8.02 12.67
N SER A 75 16.95 7.86 13.99
CA SER A 75 18.02 7.06 14.60
C SER A 75 17.56 5.68 15.08
N ARG A 76 16.32 5.54 15.56
CA ARG A 76 15.83 4.32 16.20
C ARG A 76 14.78 3.62 15.34
N ASP A 77 15.01 2.35 15.04
CA ASP A 77 14.06 1.48 14.36
C ASP A 77 12.77 1.36 15.17
N ARG A 78 11.61 1.54 14.51
CA ARG A 78 10.29 1.38 15.12
C ARG A 78 10.05 0.01 15.73
N ASN A 79 10.76 -1.03 15.26
CA ASN A 79 10.67 -2.37 15.80
C ASN A 79 11.38 -2.52 17.16
N GLU A 80 12.29 -1.60 17.50
CA GLU A 80 12.91 -1.51 18.82
C GLU A 80 12.13 -0.58 19.74
N LEU A 81 11.67 0.57 19.26
CA LEU A 81 10.89 1.55 20.01
C LEU A 81 9.94 2.28 19.06
N ASP A 82 8.66 1.95 19.12
CA ASP A 82 7.63 2.61 18.33
C ASP A 82 7.13 3.87 19.05
N LEU A 83 7.62 5.03 18.63
CA LEU A 83 7.23 6.34 19.19
C LEU A 83 5.81 6.78 18.83
N ASN A 84 5.04 5.97 18.07
CA ASN A 84 3.61 6.14 17.85
C ASN A 84 2.78 5.09 18.61
N ARG A 85 3.37 4.40 19.59
CA ARG A 85 2.68 3.47 20.50
C ARG A 85 2.70 4.00 21.92
N THR A 86 1.56 4.49 22.40
CA THR A 86 1.39 5.09 23.73
C THR A 86 1.99 4.23 24.85
N GLN A 87 1.78 2.91 24.85
CA GLN A 87 2.38 2.04 25.86
C GLN A 87 3.92 2.08 25.84
N GLN A 88 4.53 1.94 24.66
CA GLN A 88 5.99 1.96 24.54
C GLN A 88 6.56 3.34 24.90
N VAL A 89 5.87 4.41 24.50
CA VAL A 89 6.28 5.77 24.84
C VAL A 89 6.24 5.98 26.36
N ARG A 90 5.16 5.58 27.04
CA ARG A 90 5.06 5.70 28.51
C ARG A 90 6.18 4.96 29.23
N GLU A 91 6.46 3.72 28.81
CA GLU A 91 7.43 2.86 29.48
C GLU A 91 8.88 3.23 29.18
N ARG A 92 9.18 3.72 27.96
CA ARG A 92 10.57 3.79 27.46
C ARG A 92 10.96 5.15 26.87
N ALA A 93 10.01 6.03 26.63
CA ALA A 93 10.25 7.38 26.11
C ALA A 93 9.31 8.45 26.72
N PRO A 94 9.13 8.51 28.06
CA PRO A 94 8.21 9.46 28.69
C PRO A 94 8.56 10.92 28.38
N TRP A 95 9.85 11.20 28.09
CA TRP A 95 10.35 12.49 27.63
C TRP A 95 9.58 13.03 26.42
N LEU A 96 9.07 12.15 25.54
CA LEU A 96 8.31 12.56 24.35
C LEU A 96 6.97 13.16 24.75
N LEU A 97 6.28 12.55 25.71
CA LEU A 97 4.99 13.06 26.21
C LEU A 97 5.18 14.42 26.90
N GLU A 98 6.27 14.57 27.65
CA GLU A 98 6.63 15.83 28.31
C GLU A 98 6.94 16.92 27.27
N PHE A 99 7.72 16.58 26.23
CA PHE A 99 8.04 17.47 25.13
C PHE A 99 6.78 17.91 24.36
N LEU A 100 5.91 16.97 24.01
CA LEU A 100 4.64 17.25 23.32
C LEU A 100 3.76 18.18 24.16
N ALA A 101 3.57 17.87 25.44
CA ALA A 101 2.73 18.68 26.33
C ALA A 101 3.26 20.10 26.48
N ALA A 102 4.56 20.26 26.78
CA ALA A 102 5.17 21.58 26.95
C ALA A 102 5.11 22.42 25.66
N THR A 103 5.45 21.81 24.53
CA THR A 103 5.47 22.50 23.23
C THR A 103 4.07 22.96 22.81
N LEU A 104 3.07 22.08 22.95
CA LEU A 104 1.70 22.41 22.58
C LEU A 104 1.08 23.45 23.53
N GLU A 105 1.40 23.40 24.82
CA GLU A 105 0.98 24.44 25.77
C GLU A 105 1.57 25.81 25.44
N GLU A 106 2.86 25.87 25.10
CA GLU A 106 3.51 27.12 24.66
C GLU A 106 2.82 27.69 23.42
N MET A 107 2.52 26.84 22.42
CA MET A 107 1.81 27.26 21.21
C MET A 107 0.38 27.74 21.51
N VAL A 108 -0.37 27.00 22.34
CA VAL A 108 -1.73 27.38 22.72
C VAL A 108 -1.74 28.68 23.52
N ALA A 109 -0.76 28.90 24.40
CA ALA A 109 -0.63 30.14 25.15
C ALA A 109 -0.29 31.34 24.25
N ALA A 110 0.58 31.15 23.25
CA ALA A 110 1.01 32.21 22.34
C ALA A 110 -0.01 32.54 21.24
N HIS A 111 -0.73 31.54 20.72
CA HIS A 111 -1.57 31.67 19.52
C HIS A 111 -3.05 31.34 19.74
N GLY A 112 -3.42 30.87 20.93
CA GLY A 112 -4.79 30.45 21.26
C GLY A 112 -5.15 29.04 20.80
N GLY A 113 -4.32 28.41 19.94
CA GLY A 113 -4.48 27.04 19.44
C GLY A 113 -3.22 26.53 18.75
N ALA A 114 -3.19 25.25 18.40
CA ALA A 114 -2.07 24.64 17.67
C ALA A 114 -2.54 23.52 16.73
N THR A 115 -1.71 23.15 15.76
CA THR A 115 -1.88 21.96 14.94
C THR A 115 -0.70 21.01 15.13
N LEU A 116 -0.98 19.72 15.34
CA LEU A 116 0.02 18.65 15.37
C LEU A 116 -0.14 17.79 14.13
N LEU A 117 0.90 17.68 13.29
CA LEU A 117 0.93 16.74 12.17
C LEU A 117 1.95 15.64 12.43
N ALA A 118 1.47 14.40 12.58
CA ALA A 118 2.32 13.22 12.60
C ALA A 118 2.53 12.71 11.17
N VAL A 119 3.77 12.71 10.68
CA VAL A 119 4.11 12.33 9.30
C VAL A 119 4.55 10.87 9.25
N HIS A 120 3.79 10.06 8.52
CA HIS A 120 3.94 8.62 8.37
C HIS A 120 4.01 8.18 6.91
N GLY A 121 4.39 6.92 6.71
CA GLY A 121 4.58 6.32 5.39
C GLY A 121 3.64 5.17 5.10
N TRP A 122 2.98 5.24 3.95
CA TRP A 122 2.23 4.15 3.35
C TRP A 122 3.02 3.58 2.16
N ASN A 123 3.27 2.27 2.17
CA ASN A 123 4.04 1.57 1.13
C ASN A 123 3.19 1.24 -0.12
N VAL A 124 2.44 2.23 -0.59
CA VAL A 124 1.68 2.22 -1.84
C VAL A 124 2.34 3.20 -2.82
N VAL A 125 2.42 2.83 -4.11
CA VAL A 125 3.05 3.69 -5.15
C VAL A 125 2.06 4.70 -5.73
N GLN A 126 0.77 4.56 -5.44
CA GLN A 126 -0.24 5.57 -5.74
C GLN A 126 0.10 6.94 -5.13
N CYS A 127 -0.20 8.00 -5.87
CA CYS A 127 -0.16 9.38 -5.37
C CYS A 127 -1.30 9.62 -4.39
N VAL A 128 -1.14 9.20 -3.13
CA VAL A 128 -2.19 9.25 -2.12
C VAL A 128 -1.66 9.68 -0.75
N CYS A 129 -2.48 10.43 0.00
CA CYS A 129 -2.31 10.68 1.42
C CYS A 129 -3.60 10.29 2.15
N ASP A 130 -3.54 9.39 3.13
CA ASP A 130 -4.67 9.12 4.02
C ASP A 130 -4.53 9.95 5.31
N LEU A 131 -5.61 10.60 5.73
CA LEU A 131 -5.64 11.46 6.90
C LEU A 131 -6.21 10.69 8.10
N GLY A 132 -5.36 10.33 9.04
CA GLY A 132 -5.76 9.70 10.29
C GLY A 132 -6.15 10.74 11.33
N VAL A 133 -7.45 10.81 11.66
CA VAL A 133 -7.99 11.77 12.64
C VAL A 133 -8.95 11.15 13.66
N GLY A 134 -8.95 9.83 13.78
CA GLY A 134 -9.89 9.03 14.56
C GLY A 134 -11.22 8.75 13.85
N LEU A 135 -11.38 9.23 12.62
CA LEU A 135 -12.59 9.13 11.81
C LEU A 135 -12.32 8.31 10.54
N VAL A 136 -13.37 7.67 10.00
CA VAL A 136 -13.44 7.14 8.63
C VAL A 136 -14.47 7.96 7.86
N GLU A 137 -14.16 8.30 6.62
CA GLU A 137 -15.12 8.85 5.68
C GLU A 137 -15.75 7.75 4.81
N GLU A 138 -17.08 7.69 4.82
CA GLU A 138 -17.89 6.82 3.97
C GLU A 138 -18.95 7.68 3.29
N HIS A 139 -19.05 7.65 1.96
CA HIS A 139 -20.04 8.42 1.19
C HIS A 139 -20.08 9.93 1.52
N GLY A 140 -18.92 10.55 1.77
CA GLY A 140 -18.83 11.98 2.13
C GLY A 140 -19.05 12.28 3.62
N VAL A 141 -19.39 11.28 4.44
CA VAL A 141 -19.71 11.43 5.86
C VAL A 141 -18.60 10.86 6.73
N CYS A 142 -18.06 11.68 7.64
CA CYS A 142 -17.05 11.23 8.60
C CYS A 142 -17.70 10.68 9.87
N ARG A 143 -17.29 9.48 10.29
CA ARG A 143 -17.76 8.80 11.51
C ARG A 143 -16.58 8.31 12.34
N PRO A 144 -16.72 8.20 13.67
CA PRO A 144 -15.70 7.57 14.51
C PRO A 144 -15.35 6.17 14.00
N ALA A 145 -14.06 5.93 13.80
CA ALA A 145 -13.58 4.63 13.34
C ALA A 145 -13.47 3.68 14.55
N ALA A 146 -14.33 2.67 14.63
CA ALA A 146 -14.41 1.77 15.78
C ALA A 146 -14.54 2.53 17.12
N ARG A 147 -13.53 2.46 18.00
CA ARG A 147 -13.48 3.17 19.30
C ARG A 147 -12.56 4.40 19.26
N GLY A 148 -12.30 4.94 18.08
CA GLY A 148 -11.53 6.17 17.90
C GLY A 148 -12.32 7.40 18.32
N HIS A 149 -11.62 8.41 18.80
CA HIS A 149 -12.18 9.74 19.01
C HIS A 149 -11.62 10.70 17.97
N ALA A 150 -12.45 11.64 17.52
CA ALA A 150 -12.02 12.72 16.66
C ALA A 150 -10.89 13.51 17.33
N THR A 151 -9.78 13.66 16.62
CA THR A 151 -8.61 14.44 17.05
C THR A 151 -8.59 15.83 16.42
N VAL A 152 -9.63 16.16 15.65
CA VAL A 152 -9.85 17.46 15.05
C VAL A 152 -11.26 17.99 15.31
N SER A 153 -11.42 19.30 15.30
CA SER A 153 -12.71 19.99 15.31
C SER A 153 -13.47 19.81 13.99
N GLN A 154 -14.80 19.97 14.05
CA GLN A 154 -15.63 19.99 12.84
C GLN A 154 -15.27 21.15 11.91
N ALA A 155 -14.92 22.31 12.47
CA ALA A 155 -14.47 23.45 11.68
C ALA A 155 -13.17 23.13 10.94
N PHE A 156 -12.19 22.54 11.61
CA PHE A 156 -10.92 22.15 10.99
C PHE A 156 -11.12 21.08 9.91
N LEU A 157 -11.95 20.07 10.18
CA LEU A 157 -12.33 19.06 9.19
C LEU A 157 -12.94 19.70 7.94
N ARG A 158 -13.98 20.53 8.10
CA ARG A 158 -14.72 21.18 7.02
C ARG A 158 -13.86 22.18 6.23
N ASP A 159 -13.10 23.01 6.92
CA ASP A 159 -12.47 24.19 6.33
C ASP A 159 -11.04 23.90 5.88
N ARG A 160 -10.29 23.05 6.60
CA ARG A 160 -8.88 22.74 6.29
C ARG A 160 -8.71 21.42 5.59
N LEU A 161 -9.22 20.32 6.16
CA LEU A 161 -8.99 19.00 5.58
C LEU A 161 -9.71 18.85 4.23
N ARG A 162 -10.93 19.37 4.09
CA ARG A 162 -11.60 19.39 2.77
C ARG A 162 -10.91 20.32 1.76
N LEU A 163 -10.34 21.43 2.21
CA LEU A 163 -9.59 22.32 1.32
C LEU A 163 -8.31 21.64 0.82
N LEU A 164 -7.59 20.95 1.71
CA LEU A 164 -6.45 20.10 1.35
C LEU A 164 -6.87 19.04 0.33
N GLN A 165 -7.96 18.30 0.58
CA GLN A 165 -8.47 17.30 -0.36
C GLN A 165 -8.70 17.89 -1.76
N ARG A 166 -9.41 19.02 -1.85
CA ARG A 166 -9.71 19.66 -3.15
C ARG A 166 -8.45 20.14 -3.88
N ARG A 167 -7.54 20.84 -3.18
CA ARG A 167 -6.31 21.38 -3.80
C ARG A 167 -5.32 20.29 -4.19
N ALA A 168 -5.18 19.27 -3.35
CA ALA A 168 -4.34 18.10 -3.65
C ALA A 168 -4.91 17.32 -4.84
N HIS A 169 -6.23 17.14 -4.91
CA HIS A 169 -6.89 16.46 -6.03
C HIS A 169 -6.65 17.19 -7.36
N ALA A 170 -6.73 18.53 -7.37
CA ALA A 170 -6.42 19.34 -8.55
C ALA A 170 -4.96 19.18 -9.05
N ARG A 171 -4.06 18.70 -8.17
CA ARG A 171 -2.66 18.38 -8.46
C ARG A 171 -2.41 16.87 -8.63
N GLY A 172 -3.48 16.07 -8.81
CA GLY A 172 -3.38 14.63 -9.06
C GLY A 172 -3.05 13.77 -7.83
N VAL A 173 -3.22 14.32 -6.62
CA VAL A 173 -3.02 13.59 -5.36
C VAL A 173 -4.36 13.24 -4.74
N LEU A 174 -4.60 11.94 -4.52
CA LEU A 174 -5.77 11.48 -3.78
C LEU A 174 -5.56 11.77 -2.29
N VAL A 175 -6.52 12.40 -1.64
CA VAL A 175 -6.51 12.58 -0.18
C VAL A 175 -7.79 12.01 0.41
N THR A 176 -7.64 11.05 1.31
CA THR A 176 -8.77 10.36 1.98
C THR A 176 -8.77 10.64 3.48
N ILE A 177 -9.87 10.36 4.16
CA ILE A 177 -9.97 10.51 5.63
C ILE A 177 -10.22 9.14 6.23
N GLY A 178 -9.20 8.60 6.87
CA GLY A 178 -9.19 7.32 7.57
C GLY A 178 -9.64 6.13 6.74
N ALA A 179 -9.43 6.17 5.43
CA ALA A 179 -9.79 5.09 4.53
C ALA A 179 -9.02 3.82 4.89
N ARG A 180 -7.72 3.94 5.16
CA ARG A 180 -6.84 2.82 5.53
C ARG A 180 -6.32 2.93 6.95
N TYR A 181 -5.98 4.14 7.37
CA TYR A 181 -5.25 4.44 8.59
C TYR A 181 -5.95 5.56 9.36
N PRO A 182 -7.10 5.29 9.99
CA PRO A 182 -7.88 6.31 10.68
C PRO A 182 -7.21 6.86 11.95
N ALA A 183 -6.05 6.36 12.38
CA ALA A 183 -5.41 6.74 13.65
C ALA A 183 -6.31 6.59 14.90
N ALA A 184 -7.28 5.68 14.86
CA ALA A 184 -8.30 5.48 15.89
C ALA A 184 -7.92 4.51 17.02
N HIS A 185 -6.82 3.76 16.86
CA HIS A 185 -6.41 2.78 17.86
C HIS A 185 -6.01 3.47 19.16
N ALA A 186 -6.43 2.93 20.31
CA ALA A 186 -6.17 3.52 21.63
C ALA A 186 -4.68 3.72 21.96
N SER A 187 -3.81 2.94 21.33
CA SER A 187 -2.36 3.06 21.47
C SER A 187 -1.70 4.03 20.49
N ASN A 188 -2.45 4.68 19.60
CA ASN A 188 -1.90 5.72 18.73
C ASN A 188 -1.64 7.00 19.55
N VAL A 189 -0.48 7.63 19.39
CA VAL A 189 -0.10 8.80 20.19
C VAL A 189 -1.02 10.00 19.93
N MET A 190 -1.62 10.12 18.74
CA MET A 190 -2.60 11.19 18.45
C MET A 190 -3.84 11.10 19.34
N GLN A 191 -4.23 9.88 19.76
CA GLN A 191 -5.39 9.69 20.63
C GLN A 191 -5.19 10.22 22.06
N LEU A 192 -3.95 10.59 22.44
CA LEU A 192 -3.67 11.29 23.70
C LEU A 192 -4.28 12.69 23.75
N LEU A 193 -4.50 13.32 22.60
CA LEU A 193 -5.16 14.63 22.45
C LEU A 193 -6.67 14.47 22.28
N THR A 194 -7.29 13.62 23.11
CA THR A 194 -8.75 13.41 23.11
C THR A 194 -9.28 13.28 24.54
N ALA A 195 -10.58 13.51 24.72
CA ALA A 195 -11.24 13.49 26.03
C ALA A 195 -11.16 12.12 26.75
N ARG A 196 -10.83 11.04 26.03
CA ARG A 196 -10.70 9.69 26.59
C ARG A 196 -9.69 9.58 27.74
N HIS A 197 -8.71 10.47 27.79
CA HIS A 197 -7.64 10.49 28.78
C HIS A 197 -7.82 11.60 29.83
N ALA A 198 -8.98 12.27 29.87
CA ALA A 198 -9.25 13.35 30.83
C ALA A 198 -9.13 12.88 32.29
N ASP A 199 -9.56 11.65 32.56
CA ASP A 199 -9.54 11.02 33.90
C ASP A 199 -8.44 9.95 34.04
N ASP A 200 -7.47 9.91 33.13
CA ASP A 200 -6.38 8.93 33.18
C ASP A 200 -5.59 9.07 34.50
N PRO A 201 -5.20 7.98 35.19
CA PRO A 201 -4.42 8.10 36.44
C PRO A 201 -3.06 8.79 36.24
N GLU A 202 -2.49 8.74 35.05
CA GLU A 202 -1.21 9.38 34.75
C GLU A 202 -1.37 10.90 34.51
N PRO A 203 -0.75 11.78 35.33
CA PRO A 203 -0.94 13.23 35.22
C PRO A 203 -0.60 13.81 33.84
N LEU A 204 0.40 13.24 33.17
CA LEU A 204 0.86 13.71 31.87
C LEU A 204 -0.13 13.41 30.75
N LEU A 205 -0.84 12.28 30.83
CA LEU A 205 -1.90 11.96 29.86
C LEU A 205 -3.11 12.87 30.06
N ARG A 206 -3.50 13.16 31.30
CA ARG A 206 -4.54 14.17 31.59
C ARG A 206 -4.15 15.53 31.05
N ARG A 207 -2.89 15.93 31.22
CA ARG A 207 -2.34 17.19 30.71
C ARG A 207 -2.49 17.31 29.19
N LEU A 208 -2.11 16.27 28.44
CA LEU A 208 -2.32 16.23 26.98
C LEU A 208 -3.82 16.24 26.62
N ALA A 209 -4.65 15.47 27.34
CA ALA A 209 -6.10 15.43 27.09
C ALA A 209 -6.77 16.81 27.24
N MET A 210 -6.32 17.63 28.19
CA MET A 210 -6.84 19.00 28.38
C MET A 210 -6.55 19.93 27.18
N LEU A 211 -5.53 19.62 26.38
CA LEU A 211 -5.19 20.40 25.17
C LEU A 211 -6.07 20.06 23.98
N ALA A 212 -6.82 18.97 24.02
CA ALA A 212 -7.65 18.46 22.91
C ALA A 212 -8.65 19.49 22.36
N GLU A 213 -9.09 20.46 23.19
CA GLU A 213 -10.02 21.48 22.73
C GLU A 213 -9.39 22.56 21.84
N ARG A 214 -8.07 22.72 21.94
CA ARG A 214 -7.28 23.80 21.33
C ARG A 214 -6.22 23.30 20.36
N VAL A 215 -6.01 21.98 20.30
CA VAL A 215 -5.03 21.34 19.42
C VAL A 215 -5.75 20.46 18.41
N GLU A 216 -5.47 20.71 17.13
CA GLU A 216 -5.93 19.90 16.01
C GLU A 216 -4.83 18.88 15.67
N ALA A 217 -5.07 17.58 15.85
CA ALA A 217 -4.05 16.56 15.58
C ALA A 217 -4.42 15.70 14.37
N VAL A 218 -3.49 15.57 13.42
CA VAL A 218 -3.68 14.84 12.18
C VAL A 218 -2.49 13.94 11.91
N GLN A 219 -2.76 12.68 11.58
CA GLN A 219 -1.75 11.77 11.06
C GLN A 219 -1.79 11.79 9.52
N LEU A 220 -0.67 12.10 8.88
CA LEU A 220 -0.50 12.05 7.43
C LEU A 220 0.12 10.71 7.04
N GLU A 221 -0.59 9.89 6.28
CA GLU A 221 -0.10 8.58 5.81
C GLU A 221 0.23 8.69 4.31
N LEU A 222 1.51 8.91 4.02
CA LEU A 222 1.98 9.32 2.69
C LEU A 222 2.37 8.14 1.80
N GLY A 223 1.74 8.03 0.64
CA GLY A 223 2.19 7.15 -0.45
C GLY A 223 3.62 7.47 -0.89
N ILE A 224 4.28 6.51 -1.53
CA ILE A 224 5.69 6.60 -1.96
C ILE A 224 5.97 7.87 -2.78
N PRO A 225 5.15 8.28 -3.79
CA PRO A 225 5.41 9.49 -4.57
C PRO A 225 5.40 10.80 -3.76
N LEU A 226 4.75 10.81 -2.60
CA LEU A 226 4.68 11.99 -1.72
C LEU A 226 5.85 12.03 -0.73
N ARG A 227 6.61 10.93 -0.60
CA ARG A 227 7.77 10.81 0.29
C ARG A 227 9.09 10.92 -0.46
N TRP A 228 9.20 10.29 -1.63
CA TRP A 228 10.40 10.35 -2.46
C TRP A 228 10.52 11.73 -3.10
N ARG A 229 11.76 12.16 -3.35
CA ARG A 229 11.99 13.41 -4.08
C ARG A 229 11.41 13.29 -5.49
N GLY A 230 10.62 14.27 -5.88
CA GLY A 230 9.93 14.29 -7.16
C GLY A 230 8.85 15.38 -7.21
N PRO A 231 8.23 15.58 -8.38
CA PRO A 231 7.24 16.64 -8.58
C PRO A 231 5.98 16.46 -7.71
N GLN A 232 5.54 15.22 -7.47
CA GLN A 232 4.34 14.96 -6.65
C GLN A 232 4.56 15.32 -5.18
N ARG A 233 5.72 14.98 -4.59
CA ARG A 233 6.09 15.46 -3.25
C ARG A 233 6.12 16.98 -3.18
N ALA A 234 6.80 17.64 -4.11
CA ALA A 234 6.91 19.10 -4.12
C ALA A 234 5.53 19.77 -4.18
N ALA A 235 4.67 19.32 -5.11
CA ALA A 235 3.31 19.84 -5.26
C ALA A 235 2.44 19.59 -4.01
N PHE A 236 2.59 18.44 -3.36
CA PHE A 236 1.86 18.13 -2.14
C PHE A 236 2.34 18.95 -0.93
N VAL A 237 3.65 19.12 -0.77
CA VAL A 237 4.25 19.98 0.26
C VAL A 237 3.78 21.42 0.08
N GLU A 238 3.84 21.97 -1.13
CA GLU A 238 3.31 23.30 -1.45
C GLU A 238 1.82 23.41 -1.07
N THR A 239 1.02 22.40 -1.41
CA THR A 239 -0.41 22.37 -1.05
C THR A 239 -0.63 22.41 0.46
N LEU A 240 0.15 21.63 1.23
CA LEU A 240 0.07 21.63 2.69
C LEU A 240 0.45 23.00 3.27
N VAL A 241 1.55 23.59 2.79
CA VAL A 241 1.99 24.93 3.21
C VAL A 241 0.88 25.95 2.95
N ASP A 242 0.32 25.97 1.73
CA ASP A 242 -0.77 26.88 1.37
C ASP A 242 -1.97 26.74 2.33
N VAL A 243 -2.42 25.50 2.57
CA VAL A 243 -3.61 25.24 3.39
C VAL A 243 -3.40 25.55 4.87
N LEU A 244 -2.19 25.29 5.40
CA LEU A 244 -1.86 25.48 6.81
C LEU A 244 -1.57 26.95 7.15
N THR A 245 -1.04 27.72 6.20
CA THR A 245 -0.67 29.13 6.40
C THR A 245 -1.78 30.11 6.02
N GLU A 246 -2.76 29.69 5.22
CA GLU A 246 -3.88 30.54 4.82
C GLU A 246 -4.73 30.94 6.03
N SER A 247 -5.00 32.24 6.21
CA SER A 247 -5.93 32.70 7.24
C SER A 247 -7.34 32.13 7.00
N PRO A 248 -8.10 31.73 8.04
CA PRO A 248 -9.47 31.26 7.85
C PRO A 248 -10.28 32.38 7.18
N THR A 249 -10.66 32.22 5.91
CA THR A 249 -11.54 33.17 5.25
C THR A 249 -12.91 33.12 5.92
N ALA A 250 -13.38 34.24 6.46
CA ALA A 250 -14.70 34.41 7.07
C ALA A 250 -15.90 34.24 6.10
N ALA A 251 -15.69 33.67 4.92
CA ALA A 251 -16.72 33.48 3.91
C ALA A 251 -17.38 32.11 4.07
N VAL A 252 -18.40 32.06 4.94
CA VAL A 252 -19.45 31.05 4.87
C VAL A 252 -20.17 31.27 3.54
N VAL A 253 -19.85 30.47 2.53
CA VAL A 253 -20.77 30.26 1.41
C VAL A 253 -21.85 29.33 1.94
N PRO A 254 -23.12 29.77 2.07
CA PRO A 254 -24.19 28.86 2.46
C PRO A 254 -24.31 27.82 1.34
N LEU A 255 -24.11 26.55 1.67
CA LEU A 255 -24.69 25.48 0.87
C LEU A 255 -26.19 25.59 1.07
N THR A 256 -26.88 26.21 0.11
CA THR A 256 -28.33 26.27 0.08
C THR A 256 -28.87 24.86 -0.12
N GLY A 257 -29.44 24.28 0.93
CA GLY A 257 -30.17 23.02 0.91
C GLY A 257 -30.45 22.49 2.32
N ASP A 258 -31.46 23.04 2.99
CA ASP A 258 -32.16 22.51 4.18
C ASP A 258 -31.32 22.10 5.42
N ASP A 259 -30.36 22.93 5.83
CA ASP A 259 -29.69 22.82 7.13
C ASP A 259 -30.44 23.59 8.25
N THR A 260 -31.59 23.06 8.67
CA THR A 260 -32.21 23.46 9.95
C THR A 260 -32.36 22.27 10.88
N HIS A 261 -31.25 21.68 11.31
CA HIS A 261 -31.14 20.98 12.61
C HIS A 261 -29.77 21.25 13.22
N ALA A 262 -29.59 22.49 13.70
CA ALA A 262 -28.55 22.86 14.62
C ALA A 262 -28.77 22.12 15.96
N ALA A 263 -28.07 21.00 16.13
CA ALA A 263 -27.84 20.39 17.44
C ALA A 263 -26.34 20.49 17.74
N THR A 264 -26.03 21.28 18.76
CA THR A 264 -24.74 21.40 19.45
C THR A 264 -24.09 20.04 19.67
N LEU A 265 -22.94 19.79 19.03
CA LEU A 265 -22.06 18.70 19.44
C LEU A 265 -21.28 19.13 20.69
N ASP A 266 -21.72 18.60 21.83
CA ASP A 266 -20.92 18.56 23.04
C ASP A 266 -19.79 17.54 22.84
N ARG A 267 -18.53 17.99 22.86
CA ARG A 267 -17.32 17.14 22.74
C ARG A 267 -17.21 16.09 23.86
N ARG A 268 -18.09 16.12 24.86
CA ARG A 268 -18.19 15.14 25.95
C ARG A 268 -19.25 14.04 25.74
N ALA A 269 -20.10 14.13 24.71
CA ALA A 269 -21.14 13.14 24.48
C ALA A 269 -20.76 12.20 23.33
N GLU A 270 -20.68 10.89 23.60
CA GLU A 270 -20.80 9.84 22.59
C GLU A 270 -22.11 10.09 21.82
N THR A 271 -22.01 10.72 20.65
CA THR A 271 -23.16 10.99 19.79
C THR A 271 -22.97 10.28 18.47
N THR A 272 -23.59 9.10 18.40
CA THR A 272 -23.80 8.31 17.19
C THR A 272 -24.75 9.07 16.27
N LEU A 273 -24.26 9.55 15.12
CA LEU A 273 -25.12 9.93 14.01
C LEU A 273 -25.44 8.66 13.21
N THR A 274 -26.63 8.10 13.43
CA THR A 274 -27.09 6.85 12.80
C THR A 274 -27.76 7.09 11.45
N PHE A 275 -27.19 6.52 10.39
CA PHE A 275 -27.85 6.17 9.12
C PHE A 275 -27.19 4.91 8.55
N PRO A 276 -27.93 4.05 7.82
CA PRO A 276 -27.78 2.59 7.89
C PRO A 276 -26.41 2.08 7.47
N VAL A 277 -26.02 1.02 8.16
CA VAL A 277 -24.68 0.41 8.23
C VAL A 277 -24.51 -0.64 7.14
N LEU A 278 -23.31 -0.70 6.54
CA LEU A 278 -22.78 -1.93 5.95
C LEU A 278 -21.31 -2.07 6.35
N GLY A 279 -21.01 -3.13 7.12
CA GLY A 279 -19.65 -3.65 7.24
C GLY A 279 -19.11 -4.05 5.88
N CYS A 280 -17.83 -4.40 5.74
CA CYS A 280 -17.44 -5.81 5.85
C CYS A 280 -15.92 -5.96 5.78
N GLY A 281 -15.38 -6.91 6.55
CA GLY A 281 -14.19 -7.66 6.14
C GLY A 281 -14.57 -8.77 5.16
N GLY A 282 -13.67 -9.16 4.24
CA GLY A 282 -13.83 -10.36 3.43
C GLY A 282 -12.76 -10.58 2.34
N LYS A 283 -12.87 -11.72 1.63
CA LYS A 283 -12.05 -12.21 0.49
C LYS A 283 -12.45 -11.62 -0.87
N PRO A 284 -11.53 -11.23 -1.78
CA PRO A 284 -11.89 -10.60 -3.05
C PRO A 284 -12.95 -11.35 -3.88
N THR A 285 -13.88 -10.61 -4.47
CA THR A 285 -15.05 -11.11 -5.20
C THR A 285 -14.82 -11.19 -6.71
N THR A 286 -13.96 -10.34 -7.28
CA THR A 286 -13.57 -10.38 -8.70
C THR A 286 -12.11 -9.94 -8.90
N ARG A 287 -11.44 -10.46 -9.93
CA ARG A 287 -10.10 -10.05 -10.37
C ARG A 287 -10.12 -9.89 -11.88
N VAL A 288 -9.43 -8.90 -12.41
CA VAL A 288 -9.09 -8.85 -13.83
C VAL A 288 -7.59 -8.60 -13.95
N GLY A 289 -6.93 -9.29 -14.87
CA GLY A 289 -5.52 -9.07 -15.13
C GLY A 289 -5.12 -9.39 -16.56
N MET A 290 -3.97 -8.84 -16.96
CA MET A 290 -3.34 -9.02 -18.26
C MET A 290 -1.85 -9.34 -18.05
N GLN A 291 -1.33 -10.26 -18.83
CA GLN A 291 0.10 -10.59 -18.86
C GLN A 291 0.61 -10.75 -20.30
N VAL A 292 1.81 -10.26 -20.56
CA VAL A 292 2.49 -10.34 -21.85
C VAL A 292 4.00 -10.30 -21.65
N ALA A 293 4.75 -11.00 -22.51
CA ALA A 293 6.20 -10.90 -22.55
C ALA A 293 6.68 -10.89 -24.02
N SER A 294 7.57 -9.96 -24.35
CA SER A 294 8.19 -9.83 -25.67
C SER A 294 9.59 -9.23 -25.57
N GLY A 295 10.59 -9.96 -26.07
CA GLY A 295 11.99 -9.54 -26.02
C GLY A 295 12.43 -9.20 -24.58
N PRO A 296 12.92 -7.98 -24.32
CA PRO A 296 13.36 -7.59 -22.99
C PRO A 296 12.22 -7.19 -22.06
N VAL A 297 10.98 -7.05 -22.55
CA VAL A 297 9.85 -6.52 -21.77
C VAL A 297 8.90 -7.62 -21.34
N ALA A 298 8.55 -7.65 -20.05
CA ALA A 298 7.41 -8.41 -19.56
C ALA A 298 6.54 -7.54 -18.67
N VAL A 299 5.23 -7.63 -18.87
CA VAL A 299 4.21 -6.85 -18.18
C VAL A 299 3.21 -7.79 -17.52
N PHE A 300 2.91 -7.53 -16.26
CA PHE A 300 1.78 -8.10 -15.54
C PHE A 300 1.00 -6.96 -14.89
N GLY A 301 -0.28 -6.83 -15.23
CA GLY A 301 -1.17 -5.84 -14.60
C GLY A 301 -2.46 -6.47 -14.14
N SER A 302 -2.97 -6.06 -12.98
CA SER A 302 -4.21 -6.60 -12.43
C SER A 302 -4.91 -5.62 -11.50
N ILE A 303 -6.23 -5.72 -11.46
CA ILE A 303 -7.08 -5.10 -10.45
C ILE A 303 -7.88 -6.19 -9.75
N ASP A 304 -7.72 -6.27 -8.44
CA ASP A 304 -8.47 -7.15 -7.55
C ASP A 304 -9.55 -6.33 -6.83
N ALA A 305 -10.80 -6.79 -6.82
CA ALA A 305 -11.87 -6.21 -6.01
C ALA A 305 -12.14 -7.10 -4.79
N GLY A 306 -11.84 -6.56 -3.61
CA GLY A 306 -12.20 -7.02 -2.27
C GLY A 306 -13.72 -7.02 -2.01
N PRO A 307 -14.20 -7.70 -0.95
CA PRO A 307 -15.55 -7.50 -0.41
C PRO A 307 -15.65 -6.12 0.20
N ALA A 308 -16.89 -5.65 0.33
CA ALA A 308 -17.18 -4.26 0.64
C ALA A 308 -16.67 -3.25 -0.41
N GLY A 309 -16.17 -3.73 -1.57
CA GLY A 309 -15.83 -2.88 -2.70
C GLY A 309 -14.41 -2.33 -2.71
N ALA A 310 -13.56 -2.68 -1.73
CA ALA A 310 -12.16 -2.29 -1.77
C ALA A 310 -11.50 -2.79 -3.09
N THR A 311 -10.66 -1.99 -3.74
CA THR A 311 -9.95 -2.41 -4.94
C THR A 311 -8.45 -2.25 -4.75
N ALA A 312 -7.67 -3.16 -5.32
CA ALA A 312 -6.22 -3.13 -5.30
C ALA A 312 -5.67 -3.30 -6.72
N GLY A 313 -4.90 -2.32 -7.18
CA GLY A 313 -4.28 -2.30 -8.49
C GLY A 313 -2.80 -2.63 -8.38
N ARG A 314 -2.29 -3.43 -9.32
CA ARG A 314 -0.86 -3.75 -9.44
C ARG A 314 -0.47 -3.68 -10.90
N LEU A 315 0.67 -3.05 -11.18
CA LEU A 315 1.32 -3.12 -12.48
C LEU A 315 2.80 -3.36 -12.26
N LEU A 316 3.29 -4.45 -12.84
CA LEU A 316 4.64 -4.94 -12.75
C LEU A 316 5.24 -5.00 -14.15
N ILE A 317 6.39 -4.38 -14.33
CA ILE A 317 7.10 -4.36 -15.61
C ILE A 317 8.56 -4.69 -15.39
N THR A 318 9.11 -5.59 -16.20
CA THR A 318 10.55 -5.79 -16.31
C THR A 318 10.95 -5.42 -17.73
N ASP A 319 11.91 -4.53 -17.90
CA ASP A 319 12.43 -4.05 -19.19
C ASP A 319 13.91 -4.41 -19.41
N ALA A 320 14.53 -5.03 -18.42
CA ALA A 320 15.88 -5.59 -18.45
C ALA A 320 15.93 -6.87 -17.58
N ALA A 321 17.04 -7.61 -17.65
CA ALA A 321 17.21 -8.86 -16.92
C ALA A 321 17.09 -8.71 -15.39
N GLU A 322 17.50 -7.56 -14.85
CA GLU A 322 17.58 -7.34 -13.40
C GLU A 322 16.75 -6.13 -12.92
N ARG A 323 15.91 -5.55 -13.78
CA ARG A 323 15.15 -4.33 -13.44
C ARG A 323 13.67 -4.63 -13.30
N LEU A 324 13.08 -4.09 -12.22
CA LEU A 324 11.65 -4.19 -11.92
C LEU A 324 11.05 -2.80 -11.73
N ALA A 325 10.00 -2.44 -12.45
CA ALA A 325 9.16 -1.29 -12.16
C ALA A 325 7.82 -1.76 -11.59
N LEU A 326 7.38 -1.15 -10.48
CA LEU A 326 6.14 -1.51 -9.80
C LEU A 326 5.27 -0.29 -9.56
N PHE A 327 3.98 -0.44 -9.84
CA PHE A 327 2.91 0.35 -9.27
C PHE A 327 2.03 -0.52 -8.39
N THR A 328 1.62 0.04 -7.25
CA THR A 328 0.58 -0.48 -6.38
C THR A 328 -0.37 0.66 -6.04
N GLY A 329 -1.67 0.39 -6.01
CA GLY A 329 -2.69 1.35 -5.59
C GLY A 329 -3.86 0.66 -4.91
N GLU A 330 -4.57 1.37 -4.06
CA GLU A 330 -5.68 0.85 -3.28
C GLU A 330 -6.82 1.87 -3.21
N LEU A 331 -8.07 1.39 -3.25
CA LEU A 331 -9.26 2.14 -2.89
C LEU A 331 -10.10 1.33 -1.91
N VAL A 332 -10.83 2.00 -1.03
CA VAL A 332 -11.70 1.36 -0.03
C VAL A 332 -13.10 1.11 -0.56
N GLU A 333 -13.56 1.92 -1.51
CA GLU A 333 -14.86 1.78 -2.16
C GLU A 333 -14.70 1.45 -3.66
N ARG A 334 -15.67 0.72 -4.19
CA ARG A 334 -15.70 0.28 -5.60
C ARG A 334 -16.32 1.37 -6.45
N GLY A 335 -15.59 1.81 -7.47
CA GLY A 335 -16.16 2.56 -8.59
C GLY A 335 -16.95 1.67 -9.57
N PRO A 336 -17.70 2.27 -10.51
CA PRO A 336 -18.49 1.52 -11.49
C PRO A 336 -17.63 0.66 -12.45
N SER A 337 -16.36 1.01 -12.64
CA SER A 337 -15.35 0.24 -13.39
C SER A 337 -14.23 -0.28 -12.48
N LEU A 338 -13.52 -1.32 -12.94
CA LEU A 338 -12.28 -1.76 -12.27
C LEU A 338 -11.18 -0.74 -12.55
N HIS A 339 -11.07 0.21 -11.63
CA HIS A 339 -10.16 1.33 -11.72
C HIS A 339 -9.56 1.62 -10.36
N VAL A 340 -8.25 1.85 -10.35
CA VAL A 340 -7.52 2.45 -9.23
C VAL A 340 -6.79 3.65 -9.83
N PRO A 341 -6.79 4.85 -9.23
CA PRO A 341 -6.17 6.02 -9.83
C PRO A 341 -4.79 5.72 -10.43
N ALA A 342 -4.60 6.18 -11.66
CA ALA A 342 -3.49 5.87 -12.58
C ALA A 342 -3.54 4.51 -13.30
N LEU A 343 -4.27 3.49 -12.84
CA LEU A 343 -4.41 2.16 -13.48
C LEU A 343 -5.87 1.82 -13.82
N CYS A 344 -6.12 1.53 -15.09
CA CYS A 344 -7.44 1.17 -15.59
C CYS A 344 -7.36 -0.13 -16.40
N ILE A 345 -8.34 -1.02 -16.20
CA ILE A 345 -8.53 -2.20 -17.03
C ILE A 345 -10.00 -2.26 -17.46
N GLU A 346 -10.24 -2.11 -18.77
CA GLU A 346 -11.57 -2.05 -19.37
C GLU A 346 -11.73 -3.17 -20.40
N ALA A 347 -12.84 -3.87 -20.34
CA ALA A 347 -13.25 -4.77 -21.41
C ALA A 347 -14.21 -4.05 -22.36
N ASP A 348 -14.15 -4.37 -23.65
CA ASP A 348 -15.15 -3.93 -24.64
C ASP A 348 -16.11 -5.07 -25.05
N ASP A 349 -17.04 -4.75 -25.96
CA ASP A 349 -18.08 -5.66 -26.42
C ASP A 349 -17.53 -6.90 -27.17
N ASP A 350 -16.28 -6.85 -27.66
CA ASP A 350 -15.61 -7.94 -28.37
C ASP A 350 -14.72 -8.81 -27.44
N ASP A 351 -14.90 -8.68 -26.13
CA ASP A 351 -14.03 -9.24 -25.08
C ASP A 351 -12.56 -8.81 -25.17
N ALA A 352 -12.26 -7.73 -25.90
CA ALA A 352 -10.91 -7.17 -25.89
C ALA A 352 -10.69 -6.44 -24.57
N LEU A 353 -9.45 -6.49 -24.08
CA LEU A 353 -9.08 -5.89 -22.80
C LEU A 353 -8.07 -4.77 -23.01
N ASP A 354 -8.42 -3.57 -22.61
CA ASP A 354 -7.54 -2.40 -22.59
C ASP A 354 -6.98 -2.20 -21.18
N LEU A 355 -5.66 -2.29 -21.05
CA LEU A 355 -4.91 -1.89 -19.87
C LEU A 355 -4.26 -0.53 -20.13
N ARG A 356 -4.59 0.45 -19.28
CA ARG A 356 -4.03 1.80 -19.34
C ARG A 356 -3.39 2.16 -18.01
N PHE A 357 -2.19 2.72 -18.06
CA PHE A 357 -1.53 3.28 -16.89
C PHE A 357 -0.83 4.59 -17.22
N ALA A 358 -0.98 5.60 -16.37
CA ALA A 358 -0.23 6.85 -16.46
C ALA A 358 0.07 7.41 -15.07
N GLY A 359 1.33 7.44 -14.68
CA GLY A 359 1.73 7.93 -13.37
C GLY A 359 3.11 7.43 -12.91
N PRO A 360 3.45 7.67 -11.64
CA PRO A 360 4.71 7.21 -11.09
C PRO A 360 4.73 5.70 -10.85
N MET A 361 5.89 5.10 -11.10
CA MET A 361 6.24 3.74 -10.67
C MET A 361 7.51 3.79 -9.82
N LEU A 362 7.66 2.81 -8.93
CA LEU A 362 8.91 2.60 -8.20
C LEU A 362 9.75 1.58 -8.97
N ALA A 363 10.89 2.01 -9.48
CA ALA A 363 11.87 1.17 -10.17
C ALA A 363 12.92 0.66 -9.20
N PHE A 364 13.19 -0.64 -9.26
CA PHE A 364 14.20 -1.34 -8.49
C PHE A 364 15.31 -1.84 -9.44
N PRO A 365 16.58 -1.75 -9.03
CA PRO A 365 17.71 -2.28 -9.80
C PRO A 365 17.90 -3.80 -9.61
N VAL A 366 16.93 -4.48 -8.99
CA VAL A 366 16.92 -5.92 -8.74
C VAL A 366 15.50 -6.49 -8.88
N LEU A 367 15.37 -7.78 -9.16
CA LEU A 367 14.08 -8.49 -9.23
C LEU A 367 13.57 -9.03 -7.89
N THR A 368 14.37 -8.92 -6.83
CA THR A 368 14.06 -9.46 -5.50
C THR A 368 13.80 -8.38 -4.43
N PRO A 369 13.16 -7.22 -4.72
CA PRO A 369 13.06 -6.14 -3.73
C PRO A 369 12.13 -6.51 -2.55
N PHE A 370 11.35 -7.58 -2.64
CA PHE A 370 10.38 -7.98 -1.61
C PHE A 370 10.88 -9.04 -0.62
N THR A 371 12.08 -9.60 -0.85
CA THR A 371 12.72 -10.49 0.13
C THR A 371 13.06 -9.70 1.40
N ASP A 372 13.57 -8.49 1.21
CA ASP A 372 13.68 -7.44 2.21
C ASP A 372 13.04 -6.14 1.68
N LEU A 373 11.75 -5.95 2.00
CA LEU A 373 10.97 -4.82 1.51
C LEU A 373 11.58 -3.46 1.87
N GLU A 374 12.13 -3.28 3.08
CA GLU A 374 12.69 -1.98 3.47
C GLU A 374 13.95 -1.64 2.66
N ARG A 375 14.86 -2.62 2.51
CA ARG A 375 16.06 -2.44 1.66
C ARG A 375 15.68 -2.26 0.20
N GLY A 376 14.70 -3.00 -0.29
CA GLY A 376 14.16 -2.87 -1.64
C GLY A 376 13.62 -1.47 -1.89
N LEU A 377 12.74 -0.97 -1.02
CA LEU A 377 12.20 0.39 -1.11
C LEU A 377 13.30 1.44 -1.04
N ALA A 378 14.27 1.30 -0.12
CA ALA A 378 15.39 2.21 0.03
C ALA A 378 16.28 2.33 -1.22
N ALA A 379 16.40 1.25 -2.01
CA ALA A 379 17.14 1.24 -3.27
C ALA A 379 16.28 1.67 -4.47
N GLY A 380 14.97 1.82 -4.27
CA GLY A 380 14.01 2.15 -5.32
C GLY A 380 14.06 3.63 -5.71
N THR A 381 13.87 3.90 -7.00
CA THR A 381 13.79 5.25 -7.58
C THR A 381 12.45 5.45 -8.27
N LEU A 382 11.83 6.62 -8.08
CA LEU A 382 10.64 6.98 -8.85
C LEU A 382 10.99 7.17 -10.33
N ILE A 383 10.14 6.62 -11.20
CA ILE A 383 10.14 6.90 -12.63
C ILE A 383 8.71 7.20 -13.06
N ASP A 384 8.54 8.03 -14.09
CA ASP A 384 7.24 8.18 -14.74
C ASP A 384 7.01 7.01 -15.72
N ALA A 385 5.77 6.57 -15.84
CA ALA A 385 5.40 5.56 -16.80
C ALA A 385 4.06 5.87 -17.47
N ASP A 386 3.96 5.43 -18.72
CA ASP A 386 2.81 5.57 -19.59
C ASP A 386 2.64 4.28 -20.41
N VAL A 387 1.56 3.56 -20.15
CA VAL A 387 1.31 2.21 -20.66
C VAL A 387 -0.07 2.15 -21.27
N HIS A 388 -0.11 1.67 -22.51
CA HIS A 388 -1.34 1.43 -23.25
C HIS A 388 -1.21 0.08 -23.93
N LEU A 389 -1.93 -0.93 -23.44
CA LEU A 389 -1.90 -2.29 -23.98
C LEU A 389 -3.32 -2.76 -24.25
N ARG A 390 -3.53 -3.36 -25.41
CA ARG A 390 -4.80 -3.96 -25.79
C ARG A 390 -4.59 -5.44 -26.09
N LEU A 391 -5.30 -6.31 -25.38
CA LEU A 391 -5.40 -7.73 -25.69
C LEU A 391 -6.60 -7.95 -26.61
N THR A 392 -6.36 -8.54 -27.78
CA THR A 392 -7.41 -9.05 -28.66
C THR A 392 -7.45 -10.58 -28.54
N PRO A 393 -8.55 -11.17 -28.06
CA PRO A 393 -8.61 -12.60 -27.79
C PRO A 393 -8.63 -13.42 -29.09
N THR A 394 -8.01 -14.60 -29.06
CA THR A 394 -8.03 -15.54 -30.19
C THR A 394 -9.42 -16.15 -30.40
N ALA A 395 -10.21 -16.28 -29.32
CA ALA A 395 -11.55 -16.85 -29.33
C ALA A 395 -12.53 -15.95 -28.55
N PRO A 396 -13.03 -14.84 -29.15
CA PRO A 396 -14.02 -13.97 -28.52
C PRO A 396 -15.34 -14.72 -28.27
N GLY A 397 -16.11 -14.28 -27.28
CA GLY A 397 -17.39 -14.90 -26.86
C GLY A 397 -17.26 -16.22 -26.10
N THR A 398 -16.04 -16.69 -25.83
CA THR A 398 -15.82 -17.95 -25.10
C THR A 398 -16.04 -17.75 -23.61
N HIS A 399 -17.03 -18.44 -23.04
CA HIS A 399 -17.25 -18.44 -21.59
C HIS A 399 -16.12 -19.19 -20.88
N LEU A 400 -15.40 -18.50 -20.00
CA LEU A 400 -14.32 -19.06 -19.21
C LEU A 400 -14.78 -19.33 -17.77
N ALA A 401 -14.25 -20.39 -17.16
CA ALA A 401 -14.43 -20.60 -15.73
C ALA A 401 -13.72 -19.48 -14.94
N PRO A 402 -14.21 -19.09 -13.75
CA PRO A 402 -13.53 -18.10 -12.92
C PRO A 402 -12.05 -18.43 -12.67
N GLY A 403 -11.21 -17.43 -12.87
CA GLY A 403 -9.77 -17.49 -12.80
C GLY A 403 -9.08 -18.09 -14.03
N ALA A 404 -9.80 -18.71 -14.97
CA ALA A 404 -9.21 -19.21 -16.22
C ALA A 404 -8.71 -18.05 -17.10
N VAL A 405 -7.78 -18.36 -18.00
CA VAL A 405 -7.19 -17.36 -18.88
C VAL A 405 -7.81 -17.36 -20.29
N ARG A 406 -7.90 -16.18 -20.86
CA ARG A 406 -8.19 -15.90 -22.25
C ARG A 406 -6.89 -15.57 -22.97
N PHE A 407 -6.50 -16.37 -23.95
CA PHE A 407 -5.33 -16.11 -24.78
C PHE A 407 -5.65 -15.18 -25.94
N GLY A 408 -4.65 -14.42 -26.37
CA GLY A 408 -4.80 -13.46 -27.45
C GLY A 408 -3.49 -12.81 -27.86
N THR A 409 -3.59 -11.82 -28.74
CA THR A 409 -2.47 -10.95 -29.10
C THR A 409 -2.57 -9.65 -28.31
N VAL A 410 -1.48 -9.27 -27.63
CA VAL A 410 -1.35 -8.00 -26.94
C VAL A 410 -0.55 -7.03 -27.79
N ARG A 411 -1.14 -5.87 -28.08
CA ARG A 411 -0.50 -4.79 -28.83
C ARG A 411 -0.52 -3.49 -28.05
N GLY A 412 0.55 -2.70 -28.18
CA GLY A 412 0.58 -1.37 -27.60
C GLY A 412 1.97 -0.86 -27.29
N ILE A 413 2.03 0.07 -26.34
CA ILE A 413 3.25 0.80 -25.97
C ILE A 413 3.42 0.78 -24.45
N VAL A 414 4.67 0.56 -24.02
CA VAL A 414 5.12 0.71 -22.65
C VAL A 414 6.21 1.79 -22.63
N ARG A 415 6.02 2.86 -21.87
CA ARG A 415 7.03 3.89 -21.62
C ARG A 415 7.42 3.87 -20.14
N LEU A 416 8.72 3.84 -19.86
CA LEU A 416 9.30 3.81 -18.52
C LEU A 416 10.46 4.83 -18.45
N GLY A 417 10.20 6.01 -17.90
CA GLY A 417 11.10 7.15 -18.04
C GLY A 417 11.39 7.42 -19.52
N ASP A 418 12.67 7.42 -19.88
CA ASP A 418 13.11 7.66 -21.26
C ASP A 418 13.00 6.43 -22.18
N ALA A 419 12.74 5.24 -21.62
CA ALA A 419 12.63 4.01 -22.40
C ALA A 419 11.22 3.86 -23.00
N SER A 420 11.14 3.45 -24.27
CA SER A 420 9.87 3.15 -24.94
C SER A 420 9.94 1.83 -25.68
N HIS A 421 8.94 0.99 -25.47
CA HIS A 421 8.83 -0.34 -26.03
C HIS A 421 7.49 -0.52 -26.71
N ARG A 422 7.52 -0.98 -27.96
CA ARG A 422 6.31 -1.41 -28.67
C ARG A 422 6.14 -2.91 -28.49
N LEU A 423 4.94 -3.33 -28.09
CA LEU A 423 4.58 -4.73 -27.93
C LEU A 423 3.65 -5.16 -29.07
N ASP A 424 3.94 -6.33 -29.63
CA ASP A 424 3.06 -7.14 -30.47
C ASP A 424 3.44 -8.59 -30.20
N ALA A 425 2.73 -9.24 -29.28
CA ALA A 425 3.09 -10.57 -28.78
C ALA A 425 1.89 -11.32 -28.24
N SER A 426 2.01 -12.64 -28.16
CA SER A 426 1.03 -13.47 -27.45
C SER A 426 0.98 -13.08 -25.98
N GLY A 427 -0.23 -13.00 -25.44
CA GLY A 427 -0.47 -12.72 -24.03
C GLY A 427 -1.74 -13.39 -23.55
N ALA A 428 -2.06 -13.16 -22.28
CA ALA A 428 -3.23 -13.74 -21.65
C ALA A 428 -3.91 -12.72 -20.74
N ALA A 429 -5.23 -12.77 -20.68
CA ALA A 429 -6.04 -12.10 -19.67
C ALA A 429 -6.66 -13.12 -18.73
N SER A 430 -6.88 -12.77 -17.48
CA SER A 430 -7.60 -13.61 -16.52
C SER A 430 -8.72 -12.82 -15.87
N GLU A 431 -9.90 -13.42 -15.75
CA GLU A 431 -11.04 -12.84 -15.03
C GLU A 431 -11.50 -13.77 -13.91
N GLY A 432 -11.87 -13.19 -12.78
CA GLY A 432 -12.25 -13.91 -11.57
C GLY A 432 -11.04 -14.47 -10.81
N LEU A 433 -11.32 -15.05 -9.65
CA LEU A 433 -10.31 -15.74 -8.86
C LEU A 433 -10.38 -17.23 -9.11
N PRO A 434 -9.23 -17.91 -9.21
CA PRO A 434 -9.20 -19.36 -9.23
C PRO A 434 -9.73 -19.91 -7.89
N ALA A 435 -10.27 -21.13 -7.92
CA ALA A 435 -10.55 -21.87 -6.70
C ALA A 435 -9.26 -21.98 -5.85
N PRO A 436 -9.35 -21.90 -4.50
CA PRO A 436 -8.19 -22.08 -3.64
C PRO A 436 -7.54 -23.44 -3.91
N ALA A 437 -6.25 -23.43 -4.23
CA ALA A 437 -5.44 -24.65 -4.35
C ALA A 437 -4.71 -24.94 -3.03
N PRO A 438 -4.53 -26.22 -2.65
CA PRO A 438 -3.64 -26.58 -1.55
C PRO A 438 -2.23 -26.06 -1.82
N ARG A 439 -1.46 -25.76 -0.77
CA ARG A 439 -0.08 -25.32 -0.90
C ARG A 439 0.88 -26.45 -0.51
N PRO A 440 2.05 -26.58 -1.17
CA PRO A 440 2.50 -25.75 -2.27
C PRO A 440 1.67 -25.94 -3.56
N ASN A 441 1.63 -24.94 -4.44
CA ASN A 441 0.96 -25.05 -5.76
C ASN A 441 1.70 -24.28 -6.84
N VAL A 442 1.51 -24.73 -8.08
CA VAL A 442 2.01 -24.07 -9.28
C VAL A 442 0.87 -23.78 -10.26
N ARG A 443 0.97 -22.64 -10.94
CA ARG A 443 0.19 -22.29 -12.13
C ARG A 443 1.13 -21.97 -13.28
N LEU A 444 0.80 -22.49 -14.46
CA LEU A 444 1.54 -22.28 -15.70
C LEU A 444 0.58 -21.72 -16.75
N VAL A 445 0.96 -20.60 -17.36
CA VAL A 445 0.21 -20.00 -18.49
C VAL A 445 1.16 -19.89 -19.67
N LEU A 446 1.00 -20.77 -20.66
CA LEU A 446 1.98 -21.03 -21.71
C LEU A 446 1.33 -20.82 -23.09
N PRO A 447 1.54 -19.66 -23.73
CA PRO A 447 0.99 -19.39 -25.05
C PRO A 447 1.76 -20.11 -26.16
N GLY A 448 1.06 -20.51 -27.23
CA GLY A 448 1.62 -20.97 -28.49
C GLY A 448 2.53 -22.20 -28.39
N THR A 449 2.27 -23.11 -27.46
CA THR A 449 3.03 -24.36 -27.34
C THR A 449 2.67 -25.33 -28.48
N PRO A 450 3.42 -26.43 -28.68
CA PRO A 450 3.02 -27.49 -29.61
C PRO A 450 1.64 -28.11 -29.34
N ARG A 451 1.07 -27.89 -28.14
CA ARG A 451 -0.27 -28.33 -27.74
C ARG A 451 -1.30 -27.19 -27.75
N GLY A 452 -0.95 -26.04 -28.35
CA GLY A 452 -1.76 -24.82 -28.30
C GLY A 452 -1.44 -23.96 -27.08
N ASP A 453 -2.39 -23.11 -26.69
CA ASP A 453 -2.25 -22.28 -25.49
C ASP A 453 -2.67 -23.06 -24.24
N LEU A 454 -1.83 -23.09 -23.20
CA LEU A 454 -2.03 -23.94 -22.01
C LEU A 454 -2.26 -23.09 -20.74
N ASP A 455 -3.35 -23.33 -20.02
CA ASP A 455 -3.55 -22.90 -18.61
C ASP A 455 -3.57 -24.13 -17.73
N LEU A 456 -2.49 -24.37 -16.99
CA LEU A 456 -2.28 -25.56 -16.18
C LEU A 456 -2.14 -25.16 -14.71
N ARG A 457 -2.70 -25.98 -13.82
CA ARG A 457 -2.68 -25.76 -12.37
C ARG A 457 -2.45 -27.07 -11.63
N SER A 458 -1.67 -27.01 -10.57
CA SER A 458 -1.55 -28.15 -9.67
C SER A 458 -2.79 -28.32 -8.81
N HIS A 459 -3.21 -29.56 -8.62
CA HIS A 459 -4.18 -29.93 -7.59
C HIS A 459 -3.52 -30.73 -6.45
N THR A 460 -2.35 -31.33 -6.68
CA THR A 460 -1.61 -32.10 -5.67
C THR A 460 -0.11 -31.98 -5.88
N VAL A 461 0.65 -32.00 -4.77
CA VAL A 461 2.11 -32.09 -4.77
C VAL A 461 2.47 -33.51 -4.43
N THR A 462 3.21 -34.19 -5.30
CA THR A 462 3.51 -35.61 -5.16
C THR A 462 4.89 -35.84 -4.57
N GLU A 463 5.87 -35.00 -4.90
CA GLU A 463 7.23 -35.09 -4.36
C GLU A 463 7.81 -33.71 -4.09
N VAL A 464 8.57 -33.62 -3.00
CA VAL A 464 9.36 -32.45 -2.61
C VAL A 464 10.75 -32.94 -2.25
N ALA A 465 11.76 -32.54 -3.02
CA ALA A 465 13.15 -32.83 -2.72
C ALA A 465 13.86 -31.55 -2.30
N GLY A 466 14.16 -31.44 -1.00
CA GLY A 466 14.70 -30.23 -0.37
C GLY A 466 13.82 -29.74 0.76
N ASP A 467 14.00 -28.47 1.14
CA ASP A 467 13.19 -27.80 2.15
C ASP A 467 12.06 -27.00 1.47
N PRO A 468 10.78 -27.40 1.57
CA PRO A 468 9.67 -26.70 0.93
C PRO A 468 9.56 -25.22 1.33
N ALA A 469 10.10 -24.84 2.50
CA ALA A 469 10.16 -23.45 2.92
C ALA A 469 11.21 -22.62 2.16
N ARG A 470 12.16 -23.27 1.48
CA ARG A 470 13.22 -22.62 0.70
C ARG A 470 13.03 -22.95 -0.79
N PRO A 471 12.14 -22.24 -1.51
CA PRO A 471 11.76 -22.61 -2.87
C PRO A 471 12.95 -22.68 -3.84
N PHE A 472 13.97 -21.83 -3.68
CA PHE A 472 15.21 -21.87 -4.48
C PHE A 472 16.19 -22.98 -4.10
N ALA A 473 15.92 -23.74 -3.03
CA ALA A 473 16.70 -24.91 -2.62
C ALA A 473 15.94 -26.23 -2.85
N THR A 474 14.76 -26.16 -3.48
CA THR A 474 13.80 -27.27 -3.51
C THR A 474 13.31 -27.56 -4.91
N ALA A 475 13.24 -28.85 -5.22
CA ALA A 475 12.56 -29.36 -6.40
C ALA A 475 11.17 -29.84 -6.01
N PHE A 476 10.17 -29.48 -6.83
CA PHE A 476 8.78 -29.84 -6.61
C PHE A 476 8.25 -30.64 -7.78
N ARG A 477 7.50 -31.71 -7.50
CA ARG A 477 6.72 -32.46 -8.49
C ARG A 477 5.25 -32.28 -8.20
N PHE A 478 4.50 -31.82 -9.21
CA PHE A 478 3.07 -31.53 -9.11
C PHE A 478 2.27 -32.39 -10.09
N GLU A 479 1.15 -32.94 -9.63
CA GLU A 479 0.07 -33.35 -10.53
C GLU A 479 -0.71 -32.12 -10.95
N ILE A 480 -0.88 -31.95 -12.26
CA ILE A 480 -1.50 -30.78 -12.87
C ILE A 480 -2.69 -31.17 -13.74
N ASP A 481 -3.71 -30.31 -13.72
CA ASP A 481 -4.81 -30.34 -14.68
C ASP A 481 -4.91 -28.99 -15.37
N GLY A 482 -5.59 -28.95 -16.51
CA GLY A 482 -5.85 -27.68 -17.18
C GLY A 482 -6.54 -27.80 -18.51
N THR A 483 -6.34 -26.79 -19.33
CA THR A 483 -6.96 -26.71 -20.65
C THR A 483 -5.92 -26.31 -21.69
N ALA A 484 -5.88 -27.05 -22.80
CA ALA A 484 -5.26 -26.63 -24.04
C ALA A 484 -6.28 -25.95 -24.95
N TRP A 485 -5.88 -24.85 -25.57
CA TRP A 485 -6.69 -24.11 -26.53
C TRP A 485 -6.01 -24.10 -27.91
N SER A 486 -6.78 -24.45 -28.94
CA SER A 486 -6.39 -24.33 -30.34
C SER A 486 -7.44 -23.51 -31.07
N GLY A 487 -7.28 -22.18 -31.04
CA GLY A 487 -8.34 -21.26 -31.46
C GLY A 487 -9.55 -21.36 -30.52
N PRO A 488 -10.78 -21.56 -31.03
CA PRO A 488 -11.98 -21.67 -30.21
C PRO A 488 -12.16 -23.04 -29.55
N GLN A 489 -11.36 -24.04 -29.94
CA GLN A 489 -11.47 -25.39 -29.39
C GLN A 489 -10.65 -25.51 -28.11
N SER A 490 -11.26 -26.07 -27.06
CA SER A 490 -10.60 -26.43 -25.81
C SER A 490 -10.55 -27.94 -25.62
N THR A 491 -9.49 -28.42 -24.98
CA THR A 491 -9.34 -29.83 -24.59
C THR A 491 -8.83 -29.89 -23.16
N PRO A 492 -9.49 -30.63 -22.25
CA PRO A 492 -8.98 -30.85 -20.91
C PRO A 492 -7.67 -31.64 -20.97
N LEU A 493 -6.72 -31.28 -20.11
CA LEU A 493 -5.42 -31.93 -20.00
C LEU A 493 -5.15 -32.36 -18.57
N ARG A 494 -4.39 -33.45 -18.43
CA ARG A 494 -3.77 -33.89 -17.19
C ARG A 494 -2.29 -34.10 -17.40
N GLY A 495 -1.51 -34.04 -16.34
CA GLY A 495 -0.08 -34.27 -16.46
C GLY A 495 0.67 -34.09 -15.16
N VAL A 496 1.98 -33.95 -15.30
CA VAL A 496 2.92 -33.72 -14.22
C VAL A 496 3.86 -32.57 -14.57
N ALA A 497 4.13 -31.70 -13.61
CA ALA A 497 5.17 -30.66 -13.72
C ALA A 497 6.26 -30.86 -12.66
N ASP A 498 7.50 -30.98 -13.11
CA ASP A 498 8.71 -30.96 -12.30
C ASP A 498 9.31 -29.54 -12.34
N VAL A 499 9.34 -28.85 -11.20
CA VAL A 499 9.79 -27.45 -11.09
C VAL A 499 11.06 -27.39 -10.25
N HIS A 500 12.13 -26.86 -10.85
CA HIS A 500 13.44 -26.70 -10.22
C HIS A 500 13.87 -25.23 -10.29
N LEU A 501 13.59 -24.46 -9.23
CA LEU A 501 13.90 -23.02 -9.23
C LEU A 501 15.40 -22.71 -9.17
N ARG A 502 16.19 -23.57 -8.52
CA ARG A 502 17.66 -23.41 -8.43
C ARG A 502 18.32 -23.48 -9.80
N ASP A 503 17.92 -24.48 -10.57
CA ASP A 503 18.46 -24.77 -11.89
C ASP A 503 17.73 -23.96 -12.98
N ALA A 504 16.71 -23.19 -12.58
CA ALA A 504 15.87 -22.40 -13.46
C ALA A 504 15.25 -23.24 -14.59
N THR A 505 14.71 -24.42 -14.26
CA THR A 505 14.11 -25.34 -15.24
C THR A 505 12.75 -25.85 -14.79
N ILE A 506 11.89 -26.13 -15.77
CA ILE A 506 10.64 -26.86 -15.60
C ILE A 506 10.58 -27.96 -16.66
N ARG A 507 10.13 -29.15 -16.27
CA ARG A 507 9.69 -30.19 -17.21
C ARG A 507 8.22 -30.47 -17.02
N ILE A 508 7.46 -30.49 -18.11
CA ILE A 508 6.02 -30.72 -18.08
C ILE A 508 5.72 -31.91 -18.96
N ARG A 509 5.18 -32.97 -18.36
CA ARG A 509 4.63 -34.10 -19.09
C ARG A 509 3.12 -34.00 -19.11
N ILE A 510 2.52 -33.99 -20.28
CA ILE A 510 1.07 -33.90 -20.49
C ILE A 510 0.59 -35.23 -21.05
N ASP A 511 -0.39 -35.83 -20.39
CA ASP A 511 -1.09 -37.02 -20.86
C ASP A 511 -2.34 -36.56 -21.62
N GLY A 512 -2.33 -36.73 -22.95
CA GLY A 512 -3.46 -36.33 -23.80
C GLY A 512 -4.41 -37.50 -24.08
N GLU A 513 -5.69 -37.34 -23.75
CA GLU A 513 -6.74 -38.23 -24.29
C GLU A 513 -6.82 -38.02 -25.82
N GLY A 514 -6.46 -39.04 -26.60
CA GLY A 514 -6.57 -39.05 -28.07
C GLY A 514 -5.43 -38.37 -28.84
N GLN A 515 -4.56 -37.58 -28.20
CA GLN A 515 -3.42 -36.91 -28.87
C GLN A 515 -2.04 -37.43 -28.41
N GLY A 516 -1.99 -38.49 -27.61
CA GLY A 516 -0.74 -39.05 -27.06
C GLY A 516 -0.10 -38.17 -25.98
N ALA A 517 0.92 -38.68 -25.30
CA ALA A 517 1.69 -37.90 -24.33
C ALA A 517 2.61 -36.87 -25.01
N ALA A 518 2.92 -35.77 -24.34
CA ALA A 518 3.96 -34.82 -24.76
C ALA A 518 4.79 -34.34 -23.58
N ASP A 519 6.09 -34.19 -23.82
CA ASP A 519 7.03 -33.60 -22.88
C ASP A 519 7.41 -32.20 -23.38
N LEU A 520 7.34 -31.22 -22.48
CA LEU A 520 7.74 -29.84 -22.70
C LEU A 520 8.85 -29.49 -21.71
N ASP A 521 10.02 -29.17 -22.23
CA ASP A 521 11.11 -28.59 -21.44
C ASP A 521 11.05 -27.06 -21.52
N ALA A 522 11.16 -26.41 -20.37
CA ALA A 522 11.19 -24.96 -20.28
C ALA A 522 12.31 -24.48 -19.34
N THR A 523 12.84 -23.30 -19.64
CA THR A 523 13.71 -22.55 -18.72
C THR A 523 12.94 -21.44 -18.05
N LEU A 524 13.29 -21.16 -16.80
CA LEU A 524 12.78 -20.03 -16.04
C LEU A 524 13.71 -18.83 -16.18
N ASP A 525 13.12 -17.66 -16.41
CA ASP A 525 13.84 -16.39 -16.45
C ASP A 525 13.16 -15.40 -15.50
N ARG A 526 13.95 -14.47 -14.96
CA ARG A 526 13.50 -13.37 -14.10
C ARG A 526 12.61 -13.81 -12.92
N PRO A 527 13.11 -14.63 -11.98
CA PRO A 527 12.35 -14.98 -10.80
C PRO A 527 12.14 -13.76 -9.89
N ILE A 528 10.88 -13.49 -9.55
CA ILE A 528 10.43 -12.40 -8.69
C ILE A 528 9.76 -13.01 -7.46
N PRO A 529 10.51 -13.27 -6.37
CA PRO A 529 9.94 -13.75 -5.13
C PRO A 529 9.22 -12.64 -4.37
N VAL A 530 7.99 -12.91 -3.96
CA VAL A 530 7.14 -12.03 -3.15
C VAL A 530 6.74 -12.74 -1.87
N ARG A 531 7.07 -12.14 -0.74
CA ARG A 531 6.72 -12.66 0.59
C ARG A 531 5.60 -11.85 1.20
N ARG A 532 4.57 -12.52 1.73
CA ARG A 532 3.46 -11.89 2.44
C ARG A 532 3.10 -12.68 3.71
N PRO A 533 2.51 -12.02 4.72
CA PRO A 533 1.98 -12.72 5.89
C PRO A 533 0.96 -13.79 5.48
N GLY A 534 1.08 -14.98 6.09
CA GLY A 534 0.20 -16.11 5.94
C GLY A 534 -0.66 -16.37 7.18
N PRO A 535 -1.59 -17.34 7.12
CA PRO A 535 -2.40 -17.73 8.26
C PRO A 535 -1.54 -18.30 9.39
N ALA A 536 -1.96 -18.08 10.64
CA ALA A 536 -1.27 -18.57 11.84
C ALA A 536 0.22 -18.18 11.94
N GLY A 537 0.61 -17.03 11.36
CA GLY A 537 1.98 -16.51 11.45
C GLY A 537 2.97 -17.12 10.46
N THR A 538 2.52 -17.95 9.50
CA THR A 538 3.36 -18.39 8.39
C THR A 538 3.73 -17.23 7.46
N VAL A 539 4.72 -17.45 6.60
CA VAL A 539 5.02 -16.54 5.49
C VAL A 539 4.67 -17.24 4.19
N ILE A 540 3.79 -16.64 3.40
CA ILE A 540 3.49 -17.13 2.05
C ILE A 540 4.53 -16.53 1.12
N GLU A 541 5.28 -17.39 0.43
CA GLU A 541 6.19 -16.97 -0.63
C GLU A 541 5.61 -17.38 -1.98
N THR A 542 5.41 -16.40 -2.86
CA THR A 542 5.02 -16.62 -4.25
C THR A 542 6.17 -16.20 -5.15
N VAL A 543 6.67 -17.11 -5.98
CA VAL A 543 7.67 -16.84 -7.01
C VAL A 543 6.96 -16.71 -8.36
N PHE A 544 7.06 -15.53 -8.97
CA PHE A 544 6.69 -15.32 -10.37
C PHE A 544 7.92 -15.49 -11.25
N ALA A 545 7.80 -16.14 -12.39
CA ALA A 545 8.90 -16.24 -13.35
C ALA A 545 8.39 -16.32 -14.79
N LEU A 546 9.21 -15.86 -15.74
CA LEU A 546 8.96 -16.08 -17.16
C LEU A 546 9.31 -17.52 -17.51
N CYS A 547 8.43 -18.19 -18.24
CA CYS A 547 8.63 -19.57 -18.68
C CYS A 547 8.92 -19.58 -20.19
N ARG A 548 10.09 -20.09 -20.58
CA ARG A 548 10.53 -20.12 -21.99
C ARG A 548 10.60 -21.56 -22.49
N ILE A 549 9.70 -21.91 -23.40
CA ILE A 549 9.73 -23.16 -24.15
C ILE A 549 10.38 -22.89 -25.51
N PRO A 550 11.29 -23.73 -26.02
CA PRO A 550 11.88 -23.56 -27.33
C PRO A 550 10.83 -23.41 -28.43
N ASN A 551 10.99 -22.38 -29.28
CA ASN A 551 10.09 -22.07 -30.40
C ASN A 551 8.64 -21.71 -30.01
N ALA A 552 8.37 -21.41 -28.74
CA ALA A 552 7.07 -20.90 -28.29
C ALA A 552 7.20 -19.46 -27.74
N PRO A 553 6.10 -18.68 -27.75
CA PRO A 553 6.02 -17.44 -27.00
C PRO A 553 6.32 -17.63 -25.50
N THR A 554 6.80 -16.57 -24.84
CA THR A 554 7.13 -16.62 -23.41
C THR A 554 5.85 -16.69 -22.58
N GLY A 555 5.77 -17.69 -21.70
CA GLY A 555 4.71 -17.87 -20.73
C GLY A 555 5.08 -17.39 -19.33
N TRP A 556 4.24 -17.74 -18.36
CA TRP A 556 4.39 -17.36 -16.95
C TRP A 556 4.26 -18.57 -16.03
N LEU A 557 5.07 -18.56 -14.98
CA LEU A 557 4.94 -19.42 -13.81
C LEU A 557 4.55 -18.57 -12.59
N GLU A 558 3.62 -19.09 -11.80
CA GLU A 558 3.36 -18.67 -10.41
C GLU A 558 3.48 -19.90 -9.52
N LEU A 559 4.50 -19.94 -8.65
CA LEU A 559 4.69 -20.98 -7.64
C LEU A 559 4.44 -20.37 -6.26
N THR A 560 3.52 -20.93 -5.48
CA THR A 560 3.24 -20.48 -4.11
C THR A 560 3.55 -21.58 -3.10
N VAL A 561 4.29 -21.23 -2.06
CA VAL A 561 4.66 -22.11 -0.94
C VAL A 561 4.34 -21.44 0.41
N ASP A 562 4.09 -22.24 1.45
CA ASP A 562 4.02 -21.76 2.83
C ASP A 562 5.38 -21.99 3.52
N ARG A 563 5.90 -20.96 4.20
CA ARG A 563 7.12 -21.03 5.02
C ARG A 563 6.75 -20.98 6.50
N GLY A 564 7.46 -21.75 7.32
CA GLY A 564 7.48 -21.55 8.76
C GLY A 564 8.03 -20.17 9.10
N ALA A 565 7.61 -19.61 10.24
CA ALA A 565 8.05 -18.29 10.68
C ALA A 565 9.57 -18.22 10.97
N ASP A 566 10.22 -19.39 11.15
CA ASP A 566 11.61 -19.53 11.57
C ASP A 566 12.57 -19.98 10.43
N ASP A 567 12.11 -20.12 9.19
CA ASP A 567 12.85 -20.78 8.09
C ASP A 567 13.80 -19.87 7.27
N ASP A 568 14.16 -18.68 7.76
CA ASP A 568 15.12 -17.79 7.08
C ASP A 568 16.58 -18.08 7.47
#